data_AF-A0A535MRR0-F1
#
_entry.id   AF-A0A535MRR0-F1
#
_cell.length_a   1.000
_cell.length_b   1.000
_cell.length_c   1.000
_cell.angle_alpha   90.00
_cell.angle_beta   90.00
_cell.angle_gamma   90.00
#
_symmetry.space_group_name_H-M   'P 1'
#
loop_
_entity.id
_entity.type
_entity.pdbx_description
1 polymer ?
#
loop_
_entity_poly.entity_id
_entity_poly.type
_entity_poly.pdbx_seq_one_letter_code
_entity_poly.pdbx_strand_id
1 'polypeptide(L)'
;FQTIFTPNLLRQVAGLVYQPVGEILPADLPGAFYMGIRQPVGVVAGLAPWNAPLILSLRSIATPLAFGNTVVLKPSEESPITGGILYAEIFEEAGFPPGVVNVITHAPGQAEPVVDEFMENPKVRRISFTGSTKTGRILAEKAARHLKRGVRRQRDRLRHLLAPGADLHVRPTHHRRAPGGEGVHRQVDR
;
A
#
# COMPACT_ATOMS: atom_id res chain seq x y z
N PHE A 1 1.49 -0.95 19.21
CA PHE A 1 0.94 0.19 18.45
C PHE A 1 0.36 -0.22 17.09
N GLN A 2 1.07 -1.01 16.25
CA GLN A 2 0.57 -1.41 14.91
C GLN A 2 -0.77 -2.16 14.95
N THR A 3 -0.99 -2.97 16.00
CA THR A 3 -2.23 -3.71 16.26
C THR A 3 -3.46 -2.83 16.43
N ILE A 4 -3.30 -1.55 16.78
CA ILE A 4 -4.43 -0.60 16.89
C ILE A 4 -4.86 -0.13 15.49
N PHE A 5 -3.90 0.13 14.60
CA PHE A 5 -4.18 0.66 13.25
C PHE A 5 -4.60 -0.41 12.25
N THR A 6 -4.09 -1.63 12.43
CA THR A 6 -4.25 -2.73 11.46
C THR A 6 -5.73 -3.15 11.27
N PRO A 7 -6.52 -3.41 12.32
CA PRO A 7 -7.94 -3.73 12.16
C PRO A 7 -8.74 -2.56 11.59
N ASN A 8 -8.38 -1.33 11.94
CA ASN A 8 -9.06 -0.14 11.41
C ASN A 8 -8.82 0.02 9.90
N LEU A 9 -7.65 -0.37 9.39
CA LEU A 9 -7.40 -0.40 7.94
C LEU A 9 -8.34 -1.38 7.23
N LEU A 10 -8.57 -2.57 7.79
CA LEU A 10 -9.54 -3.52 7.24
C LEU A 10 -10.95 -2.92 7.19
N ARG A 11 -11.40 -2.29 8.28
CA ARG A 11 -12.72 -1.62 8.33
C ARG A 11 -12.84 -0.49 7.31
N GLN A 12 -11.81 0.34 7.21
CA GLN A 12 -11.76 1.43 6.22
C GLN A 12 -11.88 0.89 4.81
N VAL A 13 -11.10 -0.14 4.47
CA VAL A 13 -11.10 -0.72 3.12
C VAL A 13 -12.40 -1.46 2.82
N ALA A 14 -13.00 -2.15 3.79
CA ALA A 14 -14.32 -2.75 3.65
C ALA A 14 -15.41 -1.71 3.37
N GLY A 15 -15.30 -0.50 3.95
CA GLY A 15 -16.19 0.63 3.63
C GLY A 15 -16.05 1.18 2.20
N LEU A 16 -14.98 0.83 1.48
CA LEU A 16 -14.74 1.30 0.12
C LEU A 16 -15.35 0.40 -0.96
N VAL A 17 -15.93 -0.76 -0.64
CA VAL A 17 -16.34 -1.75 -1.65
C VAL A 17 -17.38 -1.25 -2.66
N TYR A 18 -18.19 -0.26 -2.29
CA TYR A 18 -19.16 0.40 -3.19
C TYR A 18 -18.62 1.61 -3.95
N GLN A 19 -17.38 2.04 -3.66
CA GLN A 19 -16.77 3.21 -4.30
C GLN A 19 -16.34 3.03 -5.76
N PRO A 20 -15.96 1.82 -6.24
CA PRO A 20 -15.62 1.61 -7.65
C PRO A 20 -16.85 1.70 -8.56
N VAL A 21 -17.32 2.92 -8.82
CA VAL A 21 -18.40 3.20 -9.76
C VAL A 21 -17.85 3.33 -11.19
N GLY A 22 -18.64 2.85 -12.15
CA GLY A 22 -18.41 3.11 -13.56
C GLY A 22 -18.82 4.53 -13.95
N GLU A 23 -18.57 4.87 -15.21
CA GLU A 23 -18.97 6.15 -15.80
C GLU A 23 -19.61 5.93 -17.16
N ILE A 24 -20.65 6.72 -17.46
CA ILE A 24 -21.23 6.80 -18.80
C ILE A 24 -20.53 7.95 -19.52
N LEU A 25 -19.97 7.66 -20.70
CA LEU A 25 -19.22 8.61 -21.49
C LEU A 25 -20.08 9.11 -22.67
N PRO A 26 -19.91 10.38 -23.09
CA PRO A 26 -20.54 10.88 -24.31
C PRO A 26 -20.17 10.00 -25.51
N ALA A 27 -21.16 9.72 -26.36
CA ALA A 27 -20.97 8.94 -27.58
C ALA A 27 -21.26 9.81 -28.80
N ASP A 28 -20.32 9.81 -29.77
CA ASP A 28 -20.47 10.54 -31.04
C ASP A 28 -21.29 9.75 -32.07
N LEU A 29 -21.47 8.43 -31.87
CA LEU A 29 -22.19 7.55 -32.79
C LEU A 29 -23.69 7.52 -32.45
N PRO A 30 -24.60 7.81 -33.41
CA PRO A 30 -26.04 7.72 -33.17
C PRO A 30 -26.47 6.33 -32.71
N GLY A 31 -27.25 6.28 -31.63
CA GLY A 31 -27.76 5.02 -31.06
C GLY A 31 -26.75 4.22 -30.23
N ALA A 32 -25.55 4.74 -29.98
CA ALA A 32 -24.56 4.12 -29.11
C ALA A 32 -24.50 4.81 -27.74
N PHE A 33 -24.03 4.08 -26.72
CA PHE A 33 -23.53 4.65 -25.48
C PHE A 33 -22.20 4.01 -25.12
N TYR A 34 -21.32 4.78 -24.49
CA TYR A 34 -20.03 4.31 -24.00
C TYR A 34 -20.07 4.23 -22.48
N MET A 35 -19.48 3.17 -21.92
CA MET A 35 -19.44 2.96 -20.47
C MET A 35 -18.07 2.46 -20.04
N GLY A 36 -17.47 3.14 -19.07
CA GLY A 36 -16.31 2.66 -18.34
C GLY A 36 -16.76 1.88 -17.11
N ILE A 37 -16.42 0.59 -17.03
CA ILE A 37 -16.67 -0.23 -15.84
C ILE A 37 -15.38 -0.49 -15.06
N ARG A 38 -15.47 -0.60 -13.74
CA ARG A 38 -14.34 -0.98 -12.88
C ARG A 38 -14.42 -2.49 -12.61
N GLN A 39 -13.35 -3.21 -12.93
CA GLN A 39 -13.25 -4.65 -12.70
C GLN A 39 -11.97 -4.98 -11.91
N PRO A 40 -11.97 -6.09 -11.14
CA PRO A 40 -10.76 -6.62 -10.55
C PRO A 40 -9.70 -6.85 -11.63
N VAL A 41 -8.43 -6.60 -11.29
CA VAL A 41 -7.32 -6.78 -12.22
C VAL A 41 -6.88 -8.24 -12.31
N GLY A 42 -7.16 -9.06 -11.29
CA GLY A 42 -6.71 -10.45 -11.20
C GLY A 42 -5.80 -10.66 -9.99
N VAL A 43 -4.65 -11.32 -10.17
CA VAL A 43 -3.71 -11.57 -9.07
C VAL A 43 -2.84 -10.34 -8.80
N VAL A 44 -2.70 -9.95 -7.53
CA VAL A 44 -1.84 -8.87 -7.08
C VAL A 44 -0.75 -9.38 -6.14
N ALA A 45 0.52 -9.13 -6.48
CA ALA A 45 1.64 -9.46 -5.61
C ALA A 45 1.94 -8.30 -4.64
N GLY A 46 1.99 -8.60 -3.34
CA GLY A 46 2.36 -7.66 -2.28
C GLY A 46 3.76 -7.97 -1.76
N LEU A 47 4.65 -6.99 -1.75
CA LEU A 47 6.00 -7.09 -1.19
C LEU A 47 6.12 -6.11 -0.02
N ALA A 48 6.33 -6.66 1.18
CA ALA A 48 6.27 -5.90 2.42
C ALA A 48 7.60 -5.93 3.19
N PRO A 49 8.00 -4.81 3.82
CA PRO A 49 9.25 -4.69 4.55
C PRO A 49 9.08 -5.06 6.04
N TRP A 50 10.20 -5.17 6.75
CA TRP A 50 10.27 -5.61 8.15
C TRP A 50 10.00 -4.54 9.21
N ASN A 51 10.08 -3.25 8.86
CA ASN A 51 10.08 -2.15 9.83
C ASN A 51 8.70 -1.84 10.43
N ALA A 52 7.63 -2.22 9.73
CA ALA A 52 6.26 -2.16 10.25
C ALA A 52 5.44 -3.32 9.65
N PRO A 53 5.80 -4.56 10.01
CA PRO A 53 5.51 -5.74 9.21
C PRO A 53 4.03 -6.07 9.21
N LEU A 54 3.31 -5.78 10.30
CA LEU A 54 1.88 -6.00 10.38
C LEU A 54 1.15 -5.04 9.41
N ILE A 55 1.21 -3.74 9.69
CA ILE A 55 0.42 -2.74 8.95
C ILE A 55 0.84 -2.60 7.48
N LEU A 56 2.12 -2.72 7.14
CA LEU A 56 2.59 -2.56 5.76
C LEU A 56 2.27 -3.79 4.89
N SER A 57 2.31 -4.98 5.46
CA SER A 57 1.90 -6.20 4.76
C SER A 57 0.41 -6.17 4.50
N LEU A 58 -0.41 -5.90 5.52
CA LEU A 58 -1.86 -5.76 5.32
C LEU A 58 -2.20 -4.69 4.28
N ARG A 59 -1.53 -3.54 4.32
CA ARG A 59 -1.76 -2.46 3.34
C ARG A 59 -1.47 -2.90 1.90
N SER A 60 -0.53 -3.81 1.70
CA SER A 60 -0.21 -4.30 0.36
C SER A 60 -1.30 -5.21 -0.23
N ILE A 61 -2.12 -5.86 0.62
CA ILE A 61 -3.12 -6.85 0.20
C ILE A 61 -4.59 -6.46 0.46
N ALA A 62 -4.87 -5.60 1.44
CA ALA A 62 -6.24 -5.32 1.88
C ALA A 62 -7.10 -4.69 0.77
N THR A 63 -6.61 -3.63 0.11
CA THR A 63 -7.37 -2.96 -0.96
C THR A 63 -7.57 -3.86 -2.18
N PRO A 64 -6.55 -4.61 -2.68
CA PRO A 64 -6.79 -5.63 -3.69
C PRO A 64 -7.90 -6.62 -3.31
N LEU A 65 -7.87 -7.17 -2.10
CA LEU A 65 -8.88 -8.13 -1.63
C LEU A 65 -10.29 -7.54 -1.66
N ALA A 66 -10.46 -6.34 -1.11
CA ALA A 66 -11.78 -5.70 -1.06
C ALA A 66 -12.34 -5.35 -2.45
N PHE A 67 -11.47 -5.14 -3.44
CA PHE A 67 -11.89 -4.94 -4.83
C PHE A 67 -11.88 -6.22 -5.67
N GLY A 68 -12.04 -7.38 -5.01
CA GLY A 68 -12.27 -8.67 -5.69
C GLY A 68 -11.04 -9.30 -6.34
N ASN A 69 -9.83 -8.91 -5.94
CA ASN A 69 -8.59 -9.49 -6.44
C ASN A 69 -8.12 -10.62 -5.52
N THR A 70 -7.38 -11.58 -6.07
CA THR A 70 -6.58 -12.50 -5.26
C THR A 70 -5.19 -11.93 -5.04
N VAL A 71 -4.53 -12.35 -3.96
CA VAL A 71 -3.24 -11.79 -3.55
C VAL A 71 -2.21 -12.86 -3.27
N VAL A 72 -0.95 -12.51 -3.55
CA VAL A 72 0.22 -13.26 -3.09
C VAL A 72 1.13 -12.30 -2.33
N LEU A 73 1.29 -12.53 -1.03
CA LEU A 73 2.10 -11.71 -0.14
C LEU A 73 3.47 -12.36 0.06
N LYS A 74 4.53 -11.59 -0.22
CA LYS A 74 5.90 -11.92 0.15
C LYS A 74 6.38 -10.97 1.25
N PRO A 75 6.33 -11.36 2.54
CA PRO A 75 6.88 -10.56 3.62
C PRO A 75 8.41 -10.51 3.54
N SER A 76 9.04 -9.68 4.38
CA SER A 76 10.48 -9.76 4.59
C SER A 76 10.86 -11.00 5.40
N GLU A 77 11.99 -11.59 5.03
CA GLU A 77 12.69 -12.67 5.74
C GLU A 77 13.00 -12.36 7.21
N GLU A 78 13.07 -11.08 7.60
CA GLU A 78 13.31 -10.66 8.99
C GLU A 78 12.03 -10.70 9.84
N SER A 79 10.86 -10.78 9.20
CA SER A 79 9.56 -10.78 9.89
C SER A 79 8.53 -11.71 9.21
N PRO A 80 8.89 -12.96 8.87
CA PRO A 80 8.06 -13.82 8.03
C PRO A 80 6.75 -14.23 8.72
N ILE A 81 6.78 -14.36 10.04
CA ILE A 81 5.60 -14.72 10.84
C ILE A 81 4.65 -13.53 10.92
N THR A 82 5.05 -12.45 11.59
CA THR A 82 4.20 -11.26 11.83
C THR A 82 3.81 -10.54 10.55
N GLY A 83 4.67 -10.55 9.52
CA GLY A 83 4.42 -9.90 8.25
C GLY A 83 3.68 -10.78 7.24
N GLY A 84 3.58 -12.09 7.44
CA GLY A 84 3.07 -13.01 6.42
C GLY A 84 2.22 -14.13 6.99
N ILE A 85 2.86 -15.11 7.65
CA ILE A 85 2.19 -16.36 8.07
C ILE A 85 0.95 -16.07 8.92
N LEU A 86 1.05 -15.11 9.84
CA LEU A 86 -0.08 -14.66 10.66
C LEU A 86 -1.29 -14.22 9.81
N TYR A 87 -1.06 -13.59 8.65
CA TYR A 87 -2.16 -13.22 7.76
C TYR A 87 -2.78 -14.43 7.05
N ALA A 88 -1.99 -15.44 6.68
CA ALA A 88 -2.54 -16.66 6.09
C ALA A 88 -3.54 -17.30 7.07
N GLU A 89 -3.14 -17.47 8.34
CA GLU A 89 -3.99 -18.02 9.40
C GLU A 89 -5.23 -17.15 9.65
N ILE A 90 -5.07 -15.84 9.84
CA ILE A 90 -6.21 -14.94 10.12
C ILE A 90 -7.24 -14.96 8.98
N PHE A 91 -6.80 -14.93 7.72
CA PHE A 91 -7.74 -14.91 6.59
C PHE A 91 -8.38 -16.27 6.34
N GLU A 92 -7.66 -17.36 6.63
CA GLU A 92 -8.23 -18.72 6.64
C GLU A 92 -9.32 -18.85 7.71
N GLU A 93 -9.03 -18.44 8.96
CA GLU A 93 -10.01 -18.43 10.06
C GLU A 93 -11.21 -17.50 9.77
N ALA A 94 -10.99 -16.40 9.05
CA ALA A 94 -12.05 -15.50 8.62
C ALA A 94 -12.94 -16.08 7.49
N GLY A 95 -12.60 -17.27 6.96
CA GLY A 95 -13.40 -17.97 5.96
C GLY A 95 -13.15 -17.52 4.52
N PHE A 96 -11.98 -16.95 4.21
CA PHE A 96 -11.64 -16.65 2.83
C PHE A 96 -11.53 -17.94 2.01
N PRO A 97 -12.04 -17.97 0.75
CA PRO A 97 -11.91 -19.15 -0.09
C PRO A 97 -10.43 -19.52 -0.33
N PRO A 98 -10.11 -20.82 -0.48
CA PRO A 98 -8.75 -21.26 -0.78
C PRO A 98 -8.16 -20.55 -2.00
N GLY A 99 -6.91 -20.10 -1.88
CA GLY A 99 -6.18 -19.42 -2.95
C GLY A 99 -6.50 -17.93 -3.13
N VAL A 100 -7.43 -17.34 -2.37
CA VAL A 100 -7.67 -15.89 -2.41
C VAL A 100 -6.53 -15.11 -1.75
N VAL A 101 -6.03 -15.61 -0.62
CA VAL A 101 -4.85 -15.08 0.08
C VAL A 101 -3.77 -16.15 0.07
N ASN A 102 -2.61 -15.82 -0.48
CA ASN A 102 -1.45 -16.72 -0.51
C ASN A 102 -0.26 -15.99 0.10
N VAL A 103 0.59 -16.71 0.82
CA VAL A 103 1.80 -16.15 1.43
C VAL A 103 3.00 -16.99 1.01
N ILE A 104 4.06 -16.32 0.54
CA ILE A 104 5.33 -16.97 0.17
C ILE A 104 6.45 -16.34 0.99
N THR A 105 7.06 -17.14 1.86
CA THR A 105 8.26 -16.76 2.60
C THR A 105 9.52 -17.26 1.89
N HIS A 106 10.67 -16.71 2.24
CA HIS A 106 11.96 -17.16 1.72
C HIS A 106 13.04 -16.99 2.80
N ALA A 107 14.16 -17.70 2.62
CA ALA A 107 15.34 -17.53 3.47
C ALA A 107 16.03 -16.18 3.21
N PRO A 108 16.83 -15.65 4.15
CA PRO A 108 17.62 -14.46 3.92
C PRO A 108 18.48 -14.54 2.65
N GLY A 109 18.45 -13.47 1.84
CA GLY A 109 19.15 -13.43 0.55
C GLY A 109 18.47 -14.19 -0.60
N GLN A 110 17.37 -14.91 -0.35
CA GLN A 110 16.64 -15.70 -1.36
C GLN A 110 15.34 -15.01 -1.82
N ALA A 111 15.29 -13.68 -1.79
CA ALA A 111 14.12 -12.93 -2.23
C ALA A 111 13.95 -12.92 -3.76
N GLU A 112 15.07 -12.98 -4.49
CA GLU A 112 15.11 -12.76 -5.94
C GLU A 112 14.30 -13.79 -6.75
N PRO A 113 14.39 -15.11 -6.50
CA PRO A 113 13.58 -16.07 -7.24
C PRO A 113 12.07 -15.82 -7.12
N VAL A 114 11.58 -15.42 -5.94
CA VAL A 114 10.16 -15.11 -5.72
C VAL A 114 9.77 -13.82 -6.46
N VAL A 115 10.66 -12.82 -6.45
CA VAL A 115 10.45 -11.57 -7.18
C VAL A 115 10.41 -11.83 -8.69
N ASP A 116 11.31 -12.63 -9.22
CA ASP A 116 11.39 -12.94 -10.65
C ASP A 116 10.14 -13.69 -11.11
N GLU A 117 9.67 -14.67 -10.35
CA GLU A 117 8.38 -15.32 -10.60
C GLU A 117 7.22 -14.30 -10.63
N PHE A 118 7.18 -13.36 -9.68
CA PHE A 118 6.16 -12.29 -9.69
C PHE A 118 6.26 -11.37 -10.91
N MET A 119 7.45 -11.21 -11.51
CA MET A 119 7.69 -10.36 -12.67
C MET A 119 7.41 -11.09 -13.98
N GLU A 120 7.73 -12.38 -14.08
CA GLU A 120 7.62 -13.17 -15.30
C GLU A 120 6.24 -13.81 -15.46
N ASN A 121 5.59 -14.20 -14.36
CA ASN A 121 4.34 -14.95 -14.43
C ASN A 121 3.16 -14.08 -14.94
N PRO A 122 2.54 -14.40 -16.10
CA PRO A 122 1.48 -13.58 -16.68
C PRO A 122 0.21 -13.51 -15.82
N LYS A 123 0.03 -14.43 -14.86
CA LYS A 123 -1.11 -14.41 -13.93
C LYS A 123 -1.01 -13.25 -12.92
N VAL A 124 0.21 -12.84 -12.55
CA VAL A 124 0.44 -11.69 -11.65
C VAL A 124 0.28 -10.40 -12.46
N ARG A 125 -0.82 -9.67 -12.20
CA ARG A 125 -1.21 -8.51 -13.02
C ARG A 125 -0.76 -7.17 -12.44
N ARG A 126 -0.56 -7.09 -11.12
CA ARG A 126 -0.04 -5.89 -10.45
C ARG A 126 0.90 -6.24 -9.32
N ILE A 127 1.80 -5.31 -9.02
CA ILE A 127 2.77 -5.42 -7.94
C ILE A 127 2.62 -4.21 -7.01
N SER A 128 2.45 -4.47 -5.73
CA SER A 128 2.41 -3.49 -4.64
C SER A 128 3.68 -3.65 -3.82
N PHE A 129 4.56 -2.66 -3.84
CA PHE A 129 5.84 -2.72 -3.14
C PHE A 129 5.99 -1.57 -2.16
N THR A 130 6.44 -1.89 -0.95
CA THR A 130 6.93 -0.92 0.03
C THR A 130 8.33 -1.34 0.48
N GLY A 131 9.30 -0.42 0.38
CA GLY A 131 10.68 -0.67 0.78
C GLY A 131 11.61 0.44 0.32
N SER A 132 12.90 0.14 0.17
CA SER A 132 13.90 1.13 -0.22
C SER A 132 13.72 1.64 -1.67
N THR A 133 14.15 2.87 -1.93
CA THR A 133 14.14 3.46 -3.28
C THR A 133 15.00 2.67 -4.25
N LYS A 134 16.16 2.17 -3.78
CA LYS A 134 17.06 1.32 -4.57
C LYS A 134 16.36 0.05 -5.05
N THR A 135 15.79 -0.71 -4.11
CA THR A 135 15.05 -1.94 -4.42
C THR A 135 13.84 -1.64 -5.30
N GLY A 136 13.08 -0.59 -4.97
CA GLY A 136 11.92 -0.20 -5.76
C GLY A 136 12.27 0.18 -7.20
N ARG A 137 13.49 0.67 -7.47
CA ARG A 137 13.92 1.04 -8.84
C ARG A 137 14.18 -0.21 -9.65
N ILE A 138 14.92 -1.15 -9.08
CA ILE A 138 15.18 -2.47 -9.67
C ILE A 138 13.85 -3.18 -9.97
N LEU A 139 12.91 -3.18 -9.01
CA LEU A 139 11.60 -3.80 -9.22
C LEU A 139 10.78 -3.12 -10.32
N ALA A 140 10.82 -1.78 -10.41
CA ALA A 140 10.11 -1.05 -11.46
C ALA A 140 10.71 -1.32 -12.84
N GLU A 141 12.04 -1.40 -12.95
CA GLU A 141 12.74 -1.75 -14.18
C GLU A 141 12.41 -3.19 -14.62
N LYS A 142 12.42 -4.16 -13.68
CA LYS A 142 11.97 -5.54 -13.97
C LYS A 142 10.50 -5.57 -14.40
N ALA A 143 9.59 -4.90 -13.67
CA ALA A 143 8.17 -4.86 -14.00
C ALA A 143 7.88 -4.24 -15.39
N ALA A 144 8.65 -3.22 -15.78
CA ALA A 144 8.50 -2.56 -17.07
C ALA A 144 8.79 -3.49 -18.25
N ARG A 145 9.75 -4.41 -18.12
CA ARG A 145 10.08 -5.41 -19.17
C ARG A 145 8.90 -6.34 -19.49
N HIS A 146 8.02 -6.56 -18.52
CA HIS A 146 6.84 -7.41 -18.65
C HIS A 146 5.53 -6.61 -18.72
N LEU A 147 5.61 -5.29 -18.90
CA LEU A 147 4.48 -4.36 -18.94
C LEU A 147 3.54 -4.48 -17.72
N LYS A 148 4.08 -4.86 -16.56
CA LYS A 148 3.33 -5.00 -15.32
C LYS A 148 3.15 -3.65 -14.66
N ARG A 149 1.90 -3.30 -14.34
CA ARG A 149 1.60 -2.06 -13.63
C ARG A 149 2.04 -2.17 -12.18
N GLY A 150 3.13 -1.48 -11.84
CA GLY A 150 3.62 -1.34 -10.47
C GLY A 150 2.92 -0.20 -9.72
N VAL A 151 2.60 -0.44 -8.44
CA VAL A 151 2.24 0.61 -7.47
C VAL A 151 3.39 0.69 -6.46
N ARG A 152 4.23 1.72 -6.59
CA ARG A 152 5.26 2.05 -5.60
C ARG A 152 4.65 2.97 -4.56
N ARG A 153 4.78 2.63 -3.26
CA ARG A 153 4.43 3.55 -2.17
C ARG A 153 5.69 3.88 -1.35
N GLN A 154 6.08 5.16 -1.34
CA GLN A 154 7.27 5.67 -0.65
C GLN A 154 6.87 6.56 0.54
N ARG A 155 7.72 6.58 1.58
CA ARG A 155 7.70 7.58 2.66
C ARG A 155 8.60 8.76 2.28
N ASP A 156 8.28 9.45 1.19
CA ASP A 156 8.81 10.79 0.94
C ASP A 156 7.68 11.77 1.24
N ARG A 157 8.05 12.88 1.91
CA ARG A 157 7.19 13.93 2.47
C ARG A 157 5.86 14.09 1.72
N LEU A 158 4.76 14.15 2.47
CA LEU A 158 3.45 14.64 2.02
C LEU A 158 3.66 15.91 1.17
N ARG A 159 3.73 15.76 -0.15
CA ARG A 159 3.62 16.87 -1.09
C ARG A 159 2.15 16.91 -1.45
N HIS A 160 1.41 17.78 -0.76
CA HIS A 160 0.15 18.28 -1.26
C HIS A 160 0.46 18.97 -2.59
N LEU A 161 0.15 18.32 -3.72
CA LEU A 161 0.07 19.02 -4.99
C LEU A 161 -1.28 19.74 -4.96
N LEU A 162 -1.30 20.93 -4.35
CA LEU A 162 -2.39 21.89 -4.54
C LEU A 162 -2.33 22.31 -6.01
N ALA A 163 -3.46 22.17 -6.72
CA ALA A 163 -3.62 22.82 -8.01
C ALA A 163 -3.42 24.34 -7.83
N PRO A 164 -2.82 25.06 -8.80
CA PRO A 164 -2.68 26.51 -8.70
C PRO A 164 -4.08 27.13 -8.66
N GLY A 165 -4.50 27.69 -7.53
CA GLY A 165 -5.77 28.41 -7.39
C GLY A 165 -6.62 28.09 -6.14
N ALA A 166 -6.20 27.18 -5.25
CA ALA A 166 -6.93 26.94 -4.01
C ALA A 166 -6.40 27.85 -2.86
N ASP A 167 -6.97 29.04 -2.74
CA ASP A 167 -6.84 29.87 -1.53
C ASP A 167 -7.58 29.22 -0.37
N LEU A 168 -6.82 28.67 0.58
CA LEU A 168 -7.34 28.24 1.88
C LEU A 168 -6.51 28.90 2.98
N HIS A 169 -7.11 29.91 3.60
CA HIS A 169 -6.62 30.56 4.80
C HIS A 169 -6.64 29.57 5.97
N VAL A 170 -5.52 28.89 6.21
CA VAL A 170 -5.35 27.99 7.37
C VAL A 170 -4.78 28.76 8.55
N ARG A 171 -5.63 29.06 9.54
CA ARG A 171 -5.18 29.53 10.87
C ARG A 171 -4.42 28.42 11.60
N PRO A 172 -3.20 28.65 12.11
CA PRO A 172 -2.47 27.64 12.87
C PRO A 172 -3.08 27.49 14.27
N THR A 173 -3.60 26.31 14.58
CA THR A 173 -4.01 25.94 15.94
C THR A 173 -2.94 25.05 16.59
N HIS A 174 -2.37 25.59 17.67
CA HIS A 174 -1.63 24.95 18.76
C HIS A 174 -0.24 24.33 18.52
N HIS A 175 0.78 25.15 18.78
CA HIS A 175 2.04 24.72 19.39
C HIS A 175 1.79 24.07 20.77
N ARG A 176 2.31 22.85 20.99
CA ARG A 176 2.45 22.29 22.35
C ARG A 176 3.79 22.71 22.94
N ARG A 177 3.69 23.26 24.16
CA ARG A 177 4.74 23.71 25.08
C ARG A 177 5.84 22.67 25.32
N ALA A 178 7.09 23.13 25.37
CA ALA A 178 8.17 22.46 26.09
C ALA A 178 8.03 22.72 27.61
N PRO A 179 8.42 21.80 28.50
CA PRO A 179 8.29 22.00 29.94
C PRO A 179 9.49 22.76 30.53
N GLY A 180 9.16 23.86 31.22
CA GLY A 180 9.66 24.22 32.55
C GLY A 180 11.12 24.67 32.73
N GLY A 181 11.30 25.95 33.09
CA GLY A 181 12.53 26.49 33.66
C GLY A 181 12.62 28.01 33.62
N GLU A 182 11.86 28.70 34.47
CA GLU A 182 12.12 30.08 34.91
C GLU A 182 13.56 30.15 35.45
N GLY A 183 14.39 31.17 35.32
CA GLY A 183 14.27 32.60 35.04
C GLY A 183 15.53 33.24 35.66
N VAL A 184 15.69 34.55 35.44
CA VAL A 184 16.67 35.46 36.08
C VAL A 184 17.93 35.80 35.27
N HIS A 185 17.85 37.01 34.69
CA HIS A 185 18.89 38.04 34.51
C HIS A 185 20.33 37.71 34.95
N ARG A 186 21.29 37.96 34.06
CA ARG A 186 22.26 39.07 34.24
C ARG A 186 23.06 39.35 32.98
N GLN A 187 23.09 40.65 32.69
CA GLN A 187 24.02 41.39 31.86
C GLN A 187 25.43 41.35 32.48
N VAL A 188 26.47 41.43 31.63
CA VAL A 188 27.77 42.14 31.79
C VAL A 188 28.90 41.43 31.01
N ASP A 189 29.45 42.18 30.04
CA ASP A 189 30.82 42.28 29.51
C ASP A 189 31.83 41.13 29.70
N ARG A 190 32.42 40.67 28.60
CA ARG A 190 33.72 41.12 28.06
C ARG A 190 33.96 40.57 26.66
#